data_AF-A0A2D9XZ10-F1
#
_entry.id   AF-A0A2D9XZ10-F1
#
_cell.length_a   1.000
_cell.length_b   1.000
_cell.length_c   1.000
_cell.angle_alpha   90.00
_cell.angle_beta   90.00
_cell.angle_gamma   90.00
#
_symmetry.space_group_name_H-M   'P 1'
#
loop_
_entity.id
_entity.type
_entity.pdbx_description
1 polymer ?
#
loop_
_entity_poly.entity_id
_entity_poly.type
_entity_poly.pdbx_seq_one_letter_code
_entity_poly.pdbx_strand_id
1 'polypeptide(L)' 'METSLIKEKIKDVLISVLDHNNFEMTDDLTAKDVDGWDSLSHMMIISKIEEMFNIKFKLRDLNKLKNMGSLVQVIQSKL' A
#
# COMPACT_ATOMS: atom_id res chain seq x y z
N MET A 1 -15.81 -1.35 1.44
CA MET A 1 -15.28 -1.98 0.20
C MET A 1 -14.67 -3.33 0.57
N GLU A 2 -14.74 -4.33 -0.30
CA GLU A 2 -14.14 -5.64 0.02
C GLU A 2 -12.60 -5.57 0.05
N THR A 3 -11.98 -6.31 0.98
CA THR A 3 -10.53 -6.35 1.19
C THR A 3 -9.78 -6.74 -0.10
N SER A 4 -10.34 -7.67 -0.88
CA SER A 4 -9.76 -8.12 -2.16
C SER A 4 -9.62 -6.97 -3.16
N LEU A 5 -10.66 -6.12 -3.29
CA LEU A 5 -10.63 -4.94 -4.17
C LEU A 5 -9.62 -3.89 -3.71
N ILE A 6 -9.43 -3.71 -2.39
CA ILE A 6 -8.40 -2.81 -1.86
C ILE A 6 -7.02 -3.32 -2.27
N LYS A 7 -6.76 -4.62 -2.08
CA LYS A 7 -5.48 -5.25 -2.44
C LYS A 7 -5.20 -5.13 -3.94
N GLU A 8 -6.20 -5.37 -4.80
CA GLU A 8 -6.05 -5.20 -6.26
C GLU A 8 -5.74 -3.78 -6.69
N LYS A 9 -6.26 -2.77 -5.99
CA LYS A 9 -5.92 -1.36 -6.26
C LYS A 9 -4.50 -1.01 -5.81
N ILE A 10 -4.08 -1.48 -4.63
CA ILE A 10 -2.73 -1.24 -4.11
C ILE A 10 -1.68 -1.93 -5.00
N LYS A 11 -1.92 -3.21 -5.33
CA LYS A 11 -1.90 -3.69 -6.71
C LYS A 11 -1.18 -2.91 -7.79
N ASP A 12 -2.03 -2.32 -8.61
CA ASP A 12 -1.72 -1.37 -9.66
C ASP A 12 -0.84 -0.20 -9.20
N VAL A 13 -1.03 0.34 -7.99
CA VAL A 13 -0.17 1.43 -7.49
C VAL A 13 1.28 0.97 -7.37
N LEU A 14 1.52 -0.21 -6.78
CA LEU A 14 2.84 -0.79 -6.65
C LEU A 14 3.47 -1.05 -8.00
N ILE A 15 2.74 -1.69 -8.92
CA ILE A 15 3.23 -1.96 -10.28
C ILE A 15 3.57 -0.65 -10.99
N SER A 16 2.74 0.39 -10.83
CA SER A 16 2.97 1.70 -11.44
C SER A 16 4.18 2.44 -10.87
N VAL A 17 4.55 2.21 -9.60
CA VAL A 17 5.68 2.90 -8.94
C VAL A 17 6.97 2.10 -9.10
N LEU A 18 6.89 0.79 -8.98
CA LEU A 18 8.04 -0.12 -9.00
C LEU A 18 8.39 -0.63 -10.41
N ASP A 19 7.48 -0.47 -11.37
CA ASP A 19 7.63 -0.91 -12.76
C ASP A 19 7.79 -2.43 -12.92
N HIS A 20 7.34 -3.20 -11.93
CA HIS A 20 7.28 -4.67 -12.00
C HIS A 20 6.18 -5.24 -11.08
N ASN A 21 5.89 -6.53 -11.25
CA ASN A 21 4.91 -7.27 -10.45
C ASN A 21 5.50 -8.54 -9.80
N ASN A 22 6.83 -8.60 -9.67
CA ASN A 22 7.57 -9.71 -9.08
C ASN A 22 7.42 -9.80 -7.55
N PHE A 23 6.21 -9.66 -7.04
CA PHE A 23 5.87 -9.78 -5.63
C PHE A 23 4.48 -10.40 -5.49
N GLU A 24 4.29 -11.18 -4.44
CA GLU A 24 2.99 -11.78 -4.13
C GLU A 24 2.21 -10.91 -3.15
N MET A 25 0.93 -10.68 -3.43
CA MET A 25 0.06 -9.90 -2.56
C MET A 25 -0.41 -10.71 -1.36
N THR A 26 0.48 -10.86 -0.39
CA THR A 26 0.22 -11.48 0.91
C THR A 26 -0.01 -10.41 1.98
N ASP A 27 -0.70 -10.75 3.07
CA ASP A 27 -0.92 -9.81 4.18
C ASP A 27 0.36 -9.46 4.93
N ASP A 28 1.34 -10.36 4.89
CA ASP A 28 2.66 -10.18 5.50
C ASP A 28 3.66 -9.45 4.60
N LEU A 29 3.31 -9.16 3.33
CA LEU A 29 4.19 -8.48 2.40
C LEU A 29 4.67 -7.14 2.96
N THR A 30 5.98 -6.95 3.02
CA THR A 30 6.60 -5.70 3.45
C THR A 30 7.46 -5.09 2.34
N ALA A 31 7.84 -3.83 2.51
CA ALA A 31 8.77 -3.15 1.61
C ALA A 31 10.12 -3.88 1.46
N LYS A 32 10.51 -4.72 2.44
CA LYS A 32 11.76 -5.49 2.36
C LYS A 32 11.65 -6.72 1.46
N ASP A 33 10.44 -7.21 1.25
CA ASP A 33 10.18 -8.41 0.44
C ASP A 33 9.96 -8.08 -1.04
N VAL A 34 9.94 -6.78 -1.37
CA VAL A 34 9.69 -6.27 -2.71
C VAL A 34 10.89 -5.49 -3.19
N ASP A 35 11.52 -5.98 -4.25
CA ASP A 35 12.61 -5.27 -4.91
C ASP A 35 12.15 -3.86 -5.36
N GLY A 36 13.04 -2.87 -5.21
CA GLY A 36 12.73 -1.48 -5.55
C GLY A 36 11.80 -0.74 -4.56
N TRP A 37 11.24 -1.42 -3.56
CA TRP A 37 10.42 -0.77 -2.54
C TRP A 37 11.28 -0.22 -1.40
N ASP A 38 11.81 0.99 -1.61
CA ASP A 38 12.55 1.75 -0.60
C ASP A 38 11.71 2.85 0.06
N SER A 39 12.36 3.74 0.84
CA SER A 39 11.72 4.87 1.49
C SER A 39 11.06 5.87 0.52
N LEU A 40 11.63 6.10 -0.67
CA LEU A 40 11.09 7.02 -1.67
C LEU A 40 9.88 6.41 -2.36
N SER A 41 10.02 5.17 -2.84
CA SER A 41 8.92 4.40 -3.42
C SER A 41 7.77 4.28 -2.41
N HIS A 42 8.06 4.06 -1.13
CA HIS A 42 7.05 4.04 -0.08
C HIS A 42 6.26 5.36 0.01
N MET A 43 6.93 6.52 0.01
CA MET A 43 6.22 7.81 0.02
C MET A 43 5.34 7.99 -1.22
N MET A 44 5.83 7.61 -2.41
CA MET A 44 5.04 7.70 -3.65
C MET A 44 3.81 6.78 -3.62
N ILE A 45 3.97 5.54 -3.13
CA ILE A 45 2.87 4.58 -2.99
C ILE A 45 1.80 5.15 -2.06
N ILE A 46 2.18 5.66 -0.90
CA ILE A 46 1.25 6.26 0.06
C ILE A 46 0.51 7.44 -0.59
N SER A 47 1.22 8.36 -1.26
CA SER A 47 0.61 9.50 -1.93
C SER A 47 -0.40 9.06 -3.01
N LYS A 48 -0.05 8.07 -3.84
CA LYS A 48 -0.97 7.54 -4.87
C LYS A 48 -2.18 6.85 -4.28
N ILE A 49 -2.02 6.13 -3.17
CA ILE A 49 -3.13 5.49 -2.44
C ILE A 49 -4.06 6.57 -1.87
N GLU A 50 -3.52 7.63 -1.28
CA GLU A 50 -4.31 8.76 -0.77
C GLU A 50 -5.19 9.37 -1.87
N GLU A 51 -4.61 9.63 -3.05
CA GLU A 51 -5.35 10.15 -4.21
C GLU A 51 -6.39 9.13 -4.73
N MET A 52 -6.01 7.87 -4.89
CA MET A 52 -6.86 6.82 -5.46
C MET A 52 -8.10 6.52 -4.60
N PHE A 53 -7.95 6.55 -3.28
CA PHE A 53 -9.04 6.32 -2.34
C PHE A 53 -9.66 7.62 -1.82
N ASN A 54 -9.11 8.78 -2.20
CA ASN A 54 -9.47 10.09 -1.69
C ASN A 54 -9.45 10.16 -0.15
N ILE A 55 -8.40 9.57 0.45
CA ILE A 55 -8.17 9.51 1.90
C ILE A 55 -6.89 10.26 2.28
N LYS A 56 -6.72 10.57 3.57
CA LYS A 56 -5.45 11.06 4.11
C LYS A 56 -4.96 10.19 5.27
N PHE A 57 -3.74 9.71 5.18
CA PHE A 57 -3.02 9.05 6.25
C PHE A 57 -2.48 10.09 7.23
N LYS A 58 -2.69 9.84 8.52
CA LYS A 58 -2.06 10.61 9.59
C LYS A 58 -0.75 9.94 9.97
N LEU A 59 0.15 10.67 10.61
CA LEU A 59 1.40 10.14 11.17
C LEU A 59 1.21 8.85 12.01
N ARG A 60 0.13 8.80 12.79
CA ARG A 60 -0.26 7.62 13.59
C ARG A 60 -0.64 6.40 12.74
N ASP A 61 -1.16 6.62 11.54
CA ASP A 61 -1.56 5.57 10.62
C ASP A 61 -0.31 5.02 9.94
N LEU A 62 0.59 5.89 9.48
CA LEU A 62 1.88 5.53 8.91
C LEU A 62 2.70 4.67 9.87
N ASN A 63 2.72 5.00 11.17
CA ASN A 63 3.38 4.16 12.18
C ASN A 63 2.79 2.74 12.33
N LYS A 64 1.55 2.52 11.88
CA LYS A 64 0.91 1.20 11.88
C LYS A 64 1.14 0.43 10.57
N LEU A 65 1.60 1.10 9.52
CA LEU A 65 1.91 0.49 8.23
C LEU A 65 3.20 -0.31 8.34
N LYS A 66 3.07 -1.56 8.80
CA LYS A 66 4.19 -2.51 8.91
C LYS A 66 4.23 -3.51 7.76
N ASN A 67 3.06 -3.85 7.23
CA ASN A 67 2.86 -4.81 6.15
C ASN A 67 1.60 -4.42 5.36
N MET A 68 1.38 -5.14 4.26
CA MET A 68 0.22 -4.96 3.39
C MET A 68 -1.11 -5.12 4.13
N GLY A 69 -1.22 -6.08 5.05
CA GLY A 69 -2.43 -6.30 5.84
C GLY A 69 -2.83 -5.08 6.66
N SER A 70 -1.88 -4.46 7.37
CA SER A 70 -2.10 -3.21 8.10
C SER A 70 -2.50 -2.06 7.19
N LEU A 71 -1.90 -1.96 6.00
CA LEU A 71 -2.25 -0.92 5.01
C LEU A 71 -3.71 -1.06 4.56
N VAL A 72 -4.11 -2.27 4.18
CA VAL A 72 -5.47 -2.58 3.77
C VAL A 72 -6.47 -2.28 4.90
N GLN A 73 -6.15 -2.67 6.14
CA GLN A 73 -6.99 -2.37 7.30
C GLN A 73 -7.17 -0.88 7.55
N VAL A 74 -6.10 -0.08 7.43
CA VAL A 74 -6.15 1.37 7.62
C VAL A 74 -7.01 2.02 6.55
N ILE A 75 -6.85 1.61 5.28
CA ILE A 75 -7.69 2.10 4.17
C ILE A 75 -9.15 1.73 4.43
N GLN A 76 -9.42 0.47 4.78
CA GLN A 76 -10.77 -0.01 5.06
C GLN A 76 -11.43 0.73 6.23
N SER A 77 -10.65 1.16 7.23
CA SER A 77 -11.15 1.96 8.35
C SER A 77 -11.45 3.42 7.99
N LYS A 78 -10.97 3.90 6.85
CA LYS A 78 -11.14 5.29 6.38
C LYS A 78 -12.16 5.44 5.26
N LEU A 79 -12.42 4.36 4.52
CA LEU A 79 -13.49 4.22 3.54
C LEU A 79 -14.84 4.01 4.22
#